data_AF-A0A5K0YA06-F1
#
_entry.id   AF-A0A5K0YA06-F1
#
_cell.length_a   1.000
_cell.length_b   1.000
_cell.length_c   1.000
_cell.angle_alpha   90.00
_cell.angle_beta   90.00
_cell.angle_gamma   90.00
#
_symmetry.space_group_name_H-M   'P 1'
#
loop_
_entity.id
_entity.type
_entity.pdbx_description
1 polymer ?
#
loop_
_entity_poly.entity_id
_entity_poly.type
_entity_poly.pdbx_seq_one_letter_code
_entity_poly.pdbx_strand_id
1 'polypeptide(L)'
;ERLTKAYLEREQEKRREAENLLLAKRLLLEKHIKKEQGMKMELRNMSSQKSLLEALNQELFERLERLHQQNDDDERKPEEMSFGETSVEPQWLSEFTHSALVEATGNFDPALKIREGRFGTVYKGRIGHATIAIKMLKEEDGLRLNGGEEFKEQ
;
A
#
# COMPACT_ATOMS: atom_id res chain seq x y z
N GLU A 1 60.54 -15.44 -56.77
CA GLU A 1 59.56 -14.32 -56.76
C GLU A 1 58.11 -14.72 -56.50
N ARG A 2 57.53 -15.71 -57.20
CA ARG A 2 56.09 -16.07 -56.97
C ARG A 2 55.78 -16.61 -55.57
N LEU A 3 56.64 -17.47 -55.02
CA LEU A 3 56.48 -18.05 -53.67
C LEU A 3 56.58 -16.99 -52.56
N THR A 4 57.48 -16.03 -52.70
CA THR A 4 57.67 -14.94 -51.72
C THR A 4 56.50 -13.96 -51.72
N LYS A 5 55.91 -13.68 -52.90
CA LYS A 5 54.71 -12.84 -53.01
C LYS A 5 53.49 -13.49 -52.35
N ALA A 6 53.23 -14.77 -52.63
CA ALA A 6 52.13 -15.52 -52.02
C ALA A 6 52.28 -15.64 -50.49
N TYR A 7 53.50 -15.80 -50.00
CA TYR A 7 53.77 -15.80 -48.56
C TYR A 7 53.44 -14.45 -47.90
N LEU A 8 53.85 -13.34 -48.53
CA LEU A 8 53.59 -11.99 -48.03
C LEU A 8 52.09 -11.66 -48.02
N GLU A 9 51.36 -12.01 -49.07
CA GLU A 9 49.90 -11.81 -49.15
C GLU A 9 49.17 -12.59 -48.05
N ARG A 10 49.57 -13.86 -47.81
CA ARG A 10 48.97 -14.67 -46.75
C ARG A 10 49.22 -14.10 -45.35
N GLU A 11 50.39 -13.53 -45.10
CA GLU A 11 50.68 -12.85 -43.83
C GLU A 11 49.91 -11.53 -43.69
N GLN A 12 49.71 -10.78 -44.77
CA GLN A 12 48.85 -9.59 -44.76
C GLN A 12 47.38 -9.94 -44.49
N GLU A 13 46.88 -11.02 -45.09
CA GLU A 13 45.51 -11.52 -44.86
C GLU A 13 45.32 -11.87 -43.38
N LYS A 14 46.22 -12.65 -42.78
CA LYS A 14 46.17 -13.00 -41.35
C LYS A 14 46.20 -11.77 -40.45
N ARG A 15 47.03 -10.77 -40.77
CA ARG A 15 47.07 -9.51 -40.01
C ARG A 15 45.74 -8.77 -40.10
N ARG A 16 45.17 -8.67 -41.30
CA ARG A 16 43.87 -8.03 -41.54
C ARG A 16 42.73 -8.74 -40.81
N GLU A 17 42.72 -10.07 -40.81
CA GLU A 17 41.75 -10.87 -40.04
C GLU A 17 41.89 -10.64 -38.54
N ALA A 18 43.12 -10.62 -38.02
CA ALA A 18 43.40 -10.33 -36.62
C ALA A 18 42.94 -8.92 -36.21
N GLU A 19 43.19 -7.92 -37.06
CA GLU A 19 42.73 -6.54 -36.85
C GLU A 19 41.20 -6.43 -36.87
N ASN A 20 40.53 -7.10 -37.82
CA ASN A 20 39.07 -7.14 -37.88
C ASN A 20 38.46 -7.80 -36.63
N LEU A 21 39.06 -8.90 -36.17
CA LEU A 21 38.62 -9.58 -34.95
C LEU A 21 38.82 -8.69 -33.71
N LEU A 22 39.94 -7.97 -33.63
CA LEU A 22 40.21 -7.05 -32.53
C LEU A 22 39.20 -5.89 -32.52
N LEU A 23 38.87 -5.35 -33.69
CA LEU A 23 37.88 -4.29 -33.84
C LEU A 23 36.49 -4.77 -33.40
N ALA A 24 36.08 -5.97 -33.82
CA ALA A 24 34.80 -6.56 -33.41
C ALA A 24 34.73 -6.74 -31.88
N LYS A 25 35.80 -7.23 -31.26
CA LYS A 25 35.89 -7.35 -29.79
C LYS A 25 35.78 -6.00 -29.09
N ARG A 26 36.46 -4.97 -29.61
CA ARG A 26 36.40 -3.60 -29.06
C ARG A 26 35.00 -3.02 -29.14
N LEU A 27 34.33 -3.13 -30.28
CA LEU A 27 32.96 -2.63 -30.46
C LEU A 27 31.98 -3.32 -29.50
N LEU A 28 32.13 -4.63 -29.32
CA LEU A 28 31.30 -5.39 -28.40
C LEU A 28 31.53 -4.94 -26.95
N LEU A 29 32.78 -4.68 -26.56
CA LEU A 29 33.11 -4.17 -25.24
C LEU A 29 32.54 -2.76 -25.01
N GLU A 30 32.67 -1.85 -25.98
CA GLU A 30 32.10 -0.51 -25.90
C GLU A 30 30.56 -0.55 -25.75
N LYS A 31 29.89 -1.48 -26.43
CA LYS A 31 28.44 -1.71 -26.26
C LYS A 31 28.09 -2.14 -24.84
N HIS A 32 28.87 -3.05 -24.25
CA HIS A 32 28.64 -3.52 -22.88
C HIS A 32 28.88 -2.41 -21.86
N ILE A 33 29.96 -1.64 -22.01
CA ILE A 33 30.27 -0.50 -21.12
C ILE A 33 29.12 0.50 -21.15
N LYS A 34 28.61 0.86 -22.34
CA LYS A 34 27.46 1.78 -22.46
C LYS A 34 26.22 1.24 -21.77
N LYS A 35 25.92 -0.06 -21.94
CA LYS A 35 24.78 -0.71 -21.29
C LYS A 35 24.93 -0.69 -19.77
N GLU A 36 26.10 -1.05 -19.26
CA GLU A 36 26.40 -1.05 -17.82
C GLU A 36 26.31 0.34 -17.21
N GLN A 37 26.84 1.36 -17.89
CA GLN A 37 26.70 2.75 -17.48
C GLN A 37 25.24 3.20 -17.43
N GLY A 38 24.43 2.80 -18.42
CA GLY A 38 22.99 3.06 -18.43
C GLY A 38 22.29 2.43 -17.22
N MET A 39 22.52 1.14 -16.96
CA MET A 39 21.95 0.44 -15.80
C MET A 39 22.39 1.06 -14.48
N LYS A 40 23.66 1.47 -14.35
CA LYS A 40 24.16 2.14 -13.14
C LYS A 40 23.49 3.50 -12.91
N MET A 41 23.22 4.24 -13.98
CA MET A 41 22.51 5.52 -13.90
C MET A 41 21.06 5.33 -13.44
N GLU A 42 20.34 4.35 -14.01
CA GLU A 42 18.99 3.99 -13.57
C GLU A 42 18.96 3.55 -12.11
N LEU A 43 19.89 2.69 -11.69
CA LEU A 43 20.00 2.24 -10.31
C LEU A 43 20.23 3.41 -9.34
N ARG A 44 21.07 4.37 -9.73
CA ARG A 44 21.30 5.59 -8.93
C ARG A 44 20.02 6.40 -8.80
N ASN A 45 19.29 6.60 -9.90
CA ASN A 45 18.02 7.35 -9.89
C ASN A 45 16.98 6.67 -8.97
N MET A 46 16.81 5.35 -9.11
CA MET A 46 15.91 4.58 -8.25
C MET A 46 16.35 4.62 -6.78
N SER A 47 17.64 4.53 -6.50
CA SER A 47 18.17 4.63 -5.14
C SER A 47 17.87 5.99 -4.52
N SER A 48 18.00 7.08 -5.29
CA SER A 48 17.62 8.42 -4.83
C SER A 48 16.13 8.54 -4.57
N GLN A 49 15.28 8.00 -5.45
CA GLN A 49 13.82 7.98 -5.24
C GLN A 49 13.44 7.15 -4.01
N LYS A 50 14.08 5.99 -3.80
CA LYS A 50 13.85 5.14 -2.63
C LYS A 50 14.22 5.86 -1.33
N SER A 51 15.36 6.54 -1.30
CA SER A 51 15.78 7.32 -0.12
C SER A 51 14.79 8.45 0.20
N LEU A 52 14.26 9.14 -0.81
CA LEU A 52 13.22 10.15 -0.60
C LEU A 52 11.92 9.54 -0.06
N LEU A 53 11.52 8.39 -0.59
CA LEU A 53 10.32 7.67 -0.12
C LEU A 53 10.48 7.20 1.33
N GLU A 54 11.65 6.69 1.70
CA GLU A 54 11.96 6.31 3.08
C GLU A 54 11.88 7.51 4.03
N ALA A 55 12.43 8.66 3.65
CA ALA A 55 12.36 9.88 4.45
C ALA A 55 10.90 10.36 4.63
N LEU A 56 10.10 10.36 3.56
CA LEU A 56 8.69 10.75 3.64
C LEU A 56 7.88 9.81 4.52
N ASN A 57 8.11 8.49 4.40
CA ASN A 57 7.43 7.51 5.24
C ASN A 57 7.78 7.71 6.72
N GLN A 58 9.05 7.99 7.03
CA GLN A 58 9.48 8.30 8.39
C GLN A 58 8.75 9.53 8.94
N GLU A 59 8.65 10.61 8.16
CA GLU A 59 7.93 11.83 8.56
C GLU A 59 6.44 11.56 8.82
N LEU A 60 5.80 10.72 7.98
CA LEU A 60 4.40 10.31 8.16
C LEU A 60 4.20 9.49 9.43
N PHE A 61 5.12 8.57 9.77
CA PHE A 61 5.04 7.82 11.03
C PHE A 61 5.12 8.75 12.24
N GLU A 62 6.08 9.66 12.26
CA GLU A 62 6.20 10.65 13.35
C GLU A 62 4.98 11.57 13.44
N ARG A 63 4.39 11.95 12.30
CA ARG A 63 3.14 12.73 12.25
C ARG A 63 2.00 11.97 12.91
N LEU A 64 1.88 10.68 12.64
CA LEU A 64 0.82 9.84 13.19
C LEU A 64 0.98 9.66 14.70
N GLU A 65 2.20 9.43 15.18
CA GLU A 65 2.49 9.36 16.63
C GLU A 65 2.12 10.67 17.35
N ARG A 66 2.48 11.82 16.78
CA ARG A 66 2.10 13.14 17.34
C ARG A 66 0.59 13.30 17.44
N LEU A 67 -0.18 12.85 16.44
CA LEU A 67 -1.63 12.94 16.46
C LEU A 67 -2.26 12.02 17.52
N HIS A 68 -1.75 10.79 17.69
CA HIS A 68 -2.22 9.90 18.75
C HIS A 68 -1.96 10.50 20.13
N GLN A 69 -0.77 11.04 20.36
CA GLN A 69 -0.43 11.67 21.64
C GLN A 69 -1.28 12.91 21.93
N GLN A 70 -1.65 13.66 20.90
CA GLN A 70 -2.51 14.84 21.03
C GLN A 70 -3.96 14.49 21.37
N ASN A 71 -4.47 13.34 20.89
CA ASN A 71 -5.79 12.85 21.27
C ASN A 71 -5.82 12.31 22.71
N ASP A 72 -4.74 11.64 23.15
CA ASP A 72 -4.61 11.15 24.53
C ASP A 72 -4.51 12.31 25.56
N ASP A 73 -3.95 13.45 25.17
CA ASP A 73 -3.85 14.64 26.04
C ASP A 73 -5.17 15.43 26.16
N ASP A 74 -6.04 15.42 25.13
CA ASP A 74 -7.39 15.98 25.23
C ASP A 74 -8.31 15.11 26.12
N GLU A 75 -8.09 13.79 26.19
CA GLU A 75 -8.78 12.88 27.11
C GLU A 75 -8.28 12.97 28.58
N ARG A 76 -7.13 13.61 28.83
CA ARG A 76 -6.49 13.69 30.16
C ARG A 76 -6.66 15.02 30.89
N LYS A 77 -7.62 15.86 30.52
CA LYS A 77 -8.03 16.97 31.40
C LYS A 77 -8.92 16.41 32.52
N PRO A 78 -8.50 16.47 33.80
CA PRO A 78 -9.39 16.11 34.89
C PRO A 78 -10.43 17.22 35.01
N GLU A 79 -11.65 16.95 34.57
CA GLU A 79 -12.81 17.76 34.92
C GLU A 79 -13.04 17.64 36.43
N GLU A 80 -12.43 18.53 37.21
CA GLU A 80 -12.88 18.82 38.57
C GLU A 80 -14.23 19.55 38.48
N MET A 81 -15.35 18.82 38.39
CA MET A 81 -16.63 19.30 38.91
C MET A 81 -17.74 18.23 38.94
N SER A 82 -18.22 18.01 40.16
CA SER A 82 -19.57 17.64 40.58
C SER A 82 -20.37 16.61 39.79
N PHE A 83 -20.67 15.51 40.48
CA PHE A 83 -21.79 14.60 40.27
C PHE A 83 -23.08 15.35 39.86
N GLY A 84 -23.37 15.33 38.57
CA GLY A 84 -24.59 15.90 38.00
C GLY A 84 -24.66 15.52 36.52
N GLU A 85 -25.36 14.43 36.24
CA GLU A 85 -25.69 13.86 34.93
C GLU A 85 -25.77 14.91 33.79
N THR A 86 -24.72 15.04 32.97
CA THR A 86 -24.84 15.49 31.58
C THR A 86 -23.65 14.95 30.78
N SER A 87 -23.82 13.76 30.22
CA SER A 87 -22.90 13.19 29.24
C SER A 87 -22.96 14.02 27.96
N VAL A 88 -21.93 14.82 27.69
CA VAL A 88 -21.78 15.48 26.38
C VAL A 88 -21.08 14.51 25.46
N GLU A 89 -21.85 13.57 24.90
CA GLU A 89 -21.39 12.77 23.77
C GLU A 89 -21.14 13.67 22.54
N PRO A 90 -20.20 13.30 21.64
CA PRO A 90 -20.02 13.98 20.38
C PRO A 90 -21.36 14.11 19.64
N GLN A 91 -21.68 15.31 19.13
CA GLN A 91 -22.98 15.67 18.51
C GLN A 91 -23.44 14.79 17.32
N TRP A 92 -22.67 13.79 16.95
CA TRP A 92 -22.87 12.86 15.82
C TRP A 92 -22.89 11.38 16.26
N LEU A 93 -22.68 11.09 17.55
CA LEU A 93 -22.93 9.77 18.13
C LEU A 93 -24.33 9.78 18.74
N SER A 94 -25.06 8.71 18.49
CA SER A 94 -26.38 8.49 19.09
C SER A 94 -26.38 7.09 19.64
N GLU A 95 -26.56 6.99 20.96
CA GLU A 95 -26.74 5.71 21.62
C GLU A 95 -28.17 5.20 21.37
N PHE A 96 -28.29 3.94 20.95
CA PHE A 96 -29.58 3.28 20.75
C PHE A 96 -29.67 2.06 21.66
N THR A 97 -30.80 1.90 22.34
CA THR A 97 -31.04 0.71 23.14
C THR A 97 -31.17 -0.53 22.25
N HIS A 98 -30.80 -1.70 22.77
CA HIS A 98 -31.00 -2.96 22.06
C HIS A 98 -32.45 -3.16 21.60
N SER A 99 -33.43 -2.78 22.44
CA SER A 99 -34.85 -2.84 22.09
C SER A 99 -35.20 -1.98 20.87
N ALA A 100 -34.62 -0.78 20.76
CA ALA A 100 -34.83 0.08 19.59
C ALA A 100 -34.27 -0.54 18.32
N LEU A 101 -33.13 -1.22 18.39
CA LEU A 101 -32.55 -1.94 17.25
C LEU A 101 -33.38 -3.17 16.85
N VAL A 102 -33.91 -3.90 17.83
CA VAL A 102 -34.82 -5.03 17.62
C VAL A 102 -36.10 -4.55 16.93
N GLU A 103 -36.72 -3.48 17.41
CA GLU A 103 -37.92 -2.91 16.79
C GLU A 103 -37.63 -2.42 15.37
N ALA A 104 -36.53 -1.68 15.19
CA ALA A 104 -36.14 -1.13 13.89
C ALA A 104 -35.93 -2.21 12.82
N THR A 105 -35.47 -3.40 13.21
CA THR A 105 -35.15 -4.52 12.32
C THR A 105 -36.21 -5.62 12.29
N GLY A 106 -37.36 -5.44 12.96
CA GLY A 106 -38.37 -6.50 13.05
C GLY A 106 -37.85 -7.78 13.72
N ASN A 107 -37.08 -7.62 14.80
CA ASN A 107 -36.34 -8.68 15.46
C ASN A 107 -35.32 -9.37 14.53
N PHE A 108 -34.54 -8.56 13.81
CA PHE A 108 -33.54 -9.01 12.83
C PHE A 108 -34.12 -9.96 11.77
N ASP A 109 -35.30 -9.61 11.24
CA ASP A 109 -36.01 -10.39 10.23
C ASP A 109 -35.10 -10.62 9.01
N PRO A 110 -34.86 -11.88 8.59
CA PRO A 110 -34.12 -12.20 7.37
C PRO A 110 -34.62 -11.48 6.11
N ALA A 111 -35.91 -11.10 6.03
CA ALA A 111 -36.46 -10.34 4.91
C ALA A 111 -35.90 -8.91 4.82
N LEU A 112 -35.40 -8.36 5.92
CA LEU A 112 -34.77 -7.03 5.99
C LEU A 112 -33.25 -7.07 5.82
N LYS A 113 -32.67 -8.26 5.61
CA LYS A 113 -31.25 -8.43 5.37
C LYS A 113 -30.85 -7.79 4.04
N ILE A 114 -29.89 -6.86 4.09
CA ILE A 114 -29.31 -6.22 2.91
C ILE A 114 -28.12 -7.04 2.41
N ARG A 115 -27.22 -7.44 3.34
CA ARG A 115 -25.96 -8.11 3.01
C ARG A 115 -25.47 -8.94 4.19
N GLU A 116 -24.73 -10.01 3.91
CA GLU A 116 -23.84 -10.67 4.87
C GLU A 116 -22.41 -10.67 4.33
N GLY A 117 -21.44 -10.48 5.22
CA GLY A 117 -20.03 -10.60 4.90
C GLY A 117 -19.23 -11.15 6.08
N ARG A 118 -17.90 -11.15 5.94
CA ARG A 118 -16.98 -11.68 6.96
C ARG A 118 -17.09 -10.99 8.33
N PHE A 119 -17.61 -9.77 8.38
CA PHE A 119 -17.69 -8.96 9.59
C PHE A 119 -19.09 -8.88 10.20
N GLY A 120 -20.06 -9.64 9.70
CA GLY A 120 -21.43 -9.53 10.17
C GLY A 120 -22.49 -9.44 9.08
N THR A 121 -23.71 -9.25 9.56
CA THR A 121 -24.92 -9.12 8.75
C THR A 121 -25.45 -7.70 8.86
N VAL A 122 -25.78 -7.10 7.73
CA VAL A 122 -26.36 -5.75 7.64
C VAL A 122 -27.84 -5.87 7.35
N TYR A 123 -28.66 -5.28 8.22
CA TYR A 123 -30.12 -5.23 8.12
C TYR A 123 -30.57 -3.80 7.79
N LYS A 124 -31.66 -3.70 7.04
CA LYS A 124 -32.40 -2.45 6.87
C LYS A 124 -33.24 -2.20 8.12
N GLY A 125 -33.00 -1.08 8.79
CA GLY A 125 -33.74 -0.66 9.97
C GLY A 125 -34.50 0.63 9.76
N ARG A 126 -35.53 0.88 10.58
CA ARG A 126 -36.19 2.19 10.66
C ARG A 126 -36.23 2.67 12.11
N ILE A 127 -35.59 3.80 12.39
CA ILE A 127 -35.62 4.45 13.71
C ILE A 127 -36.28 5.83 13.52
N GLY A 128 -37.44 6.03 14.14
CA GLY A 128 -38.27 7.20 13.90
C GLY A 128 -38.65 7.35 12.42
N HIS A 129 -38.22 8.45 11.79
CA HIS A 129 -38.45 8.72 10.37
C HIS A 129 -37.27 8.32 9.47
N ALA A 130 -36.14 7.92 10.04
CA ALA A 130 -34.93 7.58 9.30
C ALA A 130 -34.89 6.10 8.93
N THR A 131 -34.55 5.81 7.67
CA THR A 131 -34.16 4.46 7.24
C THR A 131 -32.65 4.35 7.37
N ILE A 132 -32.18 3.36 8.12
CA ILE A 132 -30.77 3.18 8.45
C ILE A 132 -30.31 1.76 8.13
N ALA A 133 -28.99 1.56 8.06
CA ALA A 133 -28.38 0.24 7.99
C ALA A 133 -27.83 -0.14 9.37
N ILE A 134 -28.27 -1.27 9.91
CA ILE A 134 -27.83 -1.78 11.21
C ILE A 134 -26.92 -2.99 10.96
N LYS A 135 -25.65 -2.91 11.37
CA LYS A 135 -24.68 -3.99 11.21
C LYS A 135 -24.54 -4.78 12.51
N MET A 136 -25.00 -6.02 12.47
CA MET A 136 -24.80 -7.01 13.54
C MET A 136 -23.46 -7.72 13.31
N LEU A 137 -22.50 -7.52 14.21
CA LEU A 137 -21.19 -8.18 14.13
C LEU A 137 -21.32 -9.67 14.50
N LYS A 138 -20.54 -10.53 13.85
CA LYS A 138 -20.42 -11.94 14.27
C LYS A 138 -19.59 -12.00 15.55
N GLU A 139 -20.02 -12.82 16.50
CA GLU A 139 -19.19 -13.26 17.63
C GLU A 139 -18.09 -14.18 17.10
N GLU A 140 -17.06 -13.61 16.49
CA GLU A 140 -15.80 -14.33 16.24
C GLU A 140 -14.75 -13.78 17.20
N ASP A 141 -14.17 -14.69 17.99
CA ASP A 141 -13.10 -14.42 18.95
C ASP A 141 -11.97 -13.62 18.31
N GLY A 142 -11.83 -12.37 18.74
CA GLY A 142 -10.64 -11.56 18.49
C GLY A 142 -10.80 -10.51 17.40
N LEU A 143 -10.70 -9.25 17.82
CA LEU A 143 -10.32 -8.13 16.97
C LEU A 143 -9.17 -8.53 16.03
N ARG A 144 -9.47 -8.83 14.77
CA ARG A 144 -8.51 -8.66 13.68
C ARG A 144 -8.89 -7.40 12.90
N LEU A 145 -8.42 -6.27 13.42
CA LEU A 145 -8.22 -5.05 12.65
C LEU A 145 -7.06 -5.25 11.66
N ASN A 146 -7.22 -6.16 10.69
CA ASN A 146 -6.30 -6.28 9.57
C ASN A 146 -7.08 -5.92 8.30
N GLY A 147 -7.12 -4.62 8.01
CA GLY A 147 -7.46 -4.07 6.69
C GLY A 147 -6.30 -4.27 5.70
N GLY A 148 -5.91 -5.52 5.47
CA GLY A 148 -4.93 -5.90 4.46
C GLY A 148 -5.58 -6.83 3.45
N GLU A 149 -5.79 -6.31 2.24
CA GLU A 149 -5.93 -6.99 0.96
C GLU A 149 -7.06 -8.03 0.80
N GLU A 150 -7.95 -7.81 -0.16
CA GLU A 150 -8.45 -8.83 -1.12
C GLU A 150 -9.55 -8.21 -2.00
N PHE A 151 -9.16 -7.37 -2.97
CA PHE A 151 -9.91 -7.25 -4.21
C PHE A 151 -9.24 -8.18 -5.22
N LYS A 152 -9.84 -9.37 -5.41
CA LYS A 152 -9.68 -10.13 -6.65
C LYS A 152 -11.04 -10.12 -7.33
N GLU A 153 -11.21 -9.20 -8.27
CA GLU A 153 -12.26 -9.34 -9.27
C GLU A 153 -11.83 -10.37 -10.32
N GLN A 154 -12.83 -11.15 -10.74
CA GLN A 154 -12.79 -12.18 -11.77
C GLN A 154 -12.70 -11.56 -13.17
#